data_AF-A0A918WGJ7-F1
#
_entry.id   AF-A0A918WGJ7-F1
#
_cell.length_a   1.000
_cell.length_b   1.000
_cell.length_c   1.000
_cell.angle_alpha   90.00
_cell.angle_beta   90.00
_cell.angle_gamma   90.00
#
_symmetry.space_group_name_H-M   'P 1'
#
loop_
_entity.id
_entity.type
_entity.pdbx_description
1 polymer ?
#
loop_
_entity_poly.entity_id
_entity_poly.type
_entity_poly.pdbx_seq_one_letter_code
_entity_poly.pdbx_strand_id
1 'polypeptide(L)'
;MTAKIALDQTPAAIARRAAHVDRVMAASSAIGEDRAVARRAAVAQVEAAELADAEAAFQKAEADKERARISAVVRAGQNLGRGRQALRAALLAPVGVTMLAGILSSTVPDGEAEPEAVAVPDHAGFGSIAAQAERRRIAGAFSRPEATSRFDAVAALVLEGDSGLTGEQIAPLLATLPVTTSQPRRMTIEERAKGEAEFGSDYTPRMSASERIDAGWRKAVAAANAQIGAAATIFQQADHGPFALPDQLVGQPFSADHLMYVNGQPVNRSNG
;
A
#
# COMPACT_ATOMS: atom_id res chain seq x y z
N MET A 1 -22.61 26.87 4.99
CA MET A 1 -22.70 27.60 3.70
C MET A 1 -21.97 28.96 3.70
N THR A 2 -21.29 29.34 4.79
CA THR A 2 -20.66 30.68 4.96
C THR A 2 -19.17 30.74 4.61
N ALA A 3 -18.48 29.60 4.42
CA ALA A 3 -17.05 29.57 4.15
C ALA A 3 -16.68 29.87 2.67
N LYS A 4 -17.59 29.63 1.72
CA LYS A 4 -17.34 29.83 0.27
C LYS A 4 -17.21 31.31 -0.11
N ILE A 5 -17.94 32.19 0.58
CA ILE A 5 -17.91 33.64 0.33
C ILE A 5 -16.58 34.27 0.79
N ALA A 6 -15.88 33.65 1.75
CA ALA A 6 -14.67 34.22 2.34
C ALA A 6 -13.36 33.86 1.59
N LEU A 7 -13.29 32.71 0.91
CA LEU A 7 -12.08 32.29 0.19
C LEU A 7 -11.93 32.98 -1.18
N ASP A 8 -13.05 33.25 -1.85
CA ASP A 8 -13.09 33.81 -3.21
C ASP A 8 -12.82 35.33 -3.27
N GLN A 9 -12.74 35.99 -2.11
CA GLN A 9 -12.38 37.41 -2.00
C GLN A 9 -10.93 37.65 -1.57
N THR A 10 -10.11 36.62 -1.49
CA THR A 10 -8.70 36.82 -1.19
C THR A 10 -8.04 37.66 -2.29
N PRO A 11 -7.18 38.65 -1.96
CA PRO A 11 -6.53 39.50 -2.97
C PRO A 11 -5.80 38.69 -4.05
N ALA A 12 -5.24 37.53 -3.69
CA ALA A 12 -4.57 36.62 -4.61
C ALA A 12 -5.52 35.87 -5.57
N ALA A 13 -6.76 35.59 -5.17
CA ALA A 13 -7.78 35.00 -6.05
C ALA A 13 -8.27 36.05 -7.06
N ILE A 14 -8.56 37.26 -6.56
CA ILE A 14 -9.00 38.40 -7.39
C ILE A 14 -7.93 38.75 -8.45
N ALA A 15 -6.64 38.80 -8.07
CA ALA A 15 -5.55 39.08 -8.98
C ALA A 15 -5.38 38.01 -10.07
N ARG A 16 -5.53 36.72 -9.73
CA ARG A 16 -5.46 35.61 -10.69
C ARG A 16 -6.61 35.66 -11.69
N ARG A 17 -7.82 35.96 -11.21
CA ARG A 17 -9.02 36.13 -12.05
C ARG A 17 -8.88 37.30 -13.01
N ALA A 18 -8.40 38.44 -12.52
CA ALA A 18 -8.11 39.61 -13.36
C ALA A 18 -7.06 39.29 -14.44
N ALA A 19 -5.94 38.66 -14.06
CA ALA A 19 -4.88 38.29 -14.99
C ALA A 19 -5.32 37.29 -16.06
N HIS A 20 -6.25 36.37 -15.74
CA HIS A 20 -6.80 35.43 -16.70
C HIS A 20 -7.74 36.14 -17.70
N VAL A 21 -8.65 36.97 -17.21
CA VAL A 21 -9.53 37.78 -18.08
C VAL A 21 -8.69 38.69 -18.98
N ASP A 22 -7.66 39.33 -18.44
CA ASP A 22 -6.76 40.18 -19.22
C ASP A 22 -5.99 39.38 -20.29
N ARG A 23 -5.57 38.14 -20.00
CA ARG A 23 -4.93 37.25 -20.98
C ARG A 23 -5.89 36.86 -22.11
N VAL A 24 -7.14 36.52 -21.77
CA VAL A 24 -8.18 36.19 -22.76
C VAL A 24 -8.52 37.41 -23.62
N MET A 25 -8.62 38.60 -23.02
CA MET A 25 -8.91 39.83 -23.74
C MET A 25 -7.72 40.34 -24.58
N ALA A 26 -6.48 40.13 -24.13
CA ALA A 26 -5.27 40.48 -24.89
C ALA A 26 -5.12 39.64 -26.17
N ALA A 27 -5.69 38.43 -26.19
CA ALA A 27 -5.75 37.57 -27.38
C ALA A 27 -6.92 37.93 -28.33
N SER A 28 -7.80 38.85 -27.94
CA SER A 28 -8.97 39.24 -28.73
C SER A 28 -8.71 40.50 -29.55
N SER A 29 -9.11 40.51 -30.82
CA SER A 29 -9.09 41.70 -31.68
C SER A 29 -10.38 42.54 -31.60
N ALA A 30 -11.29 42.23 -30.68
CA ALA A 30 -12.58 42.92 -30.56
C ALA A 30 -12.45 44.36 -30.05
N ILE A 31 -13.27 45.27 -30.59
CA ILE A 31 -13.31 46.70 -30.25
C ILE A 31 -14.74 47.12 -29.85
N GLY A 32 -14.88 48.23 -29.12
CA GLY A 32 -16.18 48.81 -28.76
C GLY A 32 -17.10 47.85 -28.00
N GLU A 33 -18.34 47.73 -28.47
CA GLU A 33 -19.38 46.90 -27.84
C GLU A 33 -19.06 45.39 -27.89
N ASP A 34 -18.44 44.92 -28.98
CA ASP A 34 -18.00 43.53 -29.11
C ASP A 34 -16.95 43.15 -28.07
N ARG A 35 -16.09 44.12 -27.68
CA ARG A 35 -15.12 43.92 -26.61
C ARG A 35 -15.79 43.79 -25.25
N ALA A 36 -16.86 44.54 -25.01
CA ALA A 36 -17.63 44.45 -23.77
C ALA A 36 -18.37 43.10 -23.67
N VAL A 37 -18.95 42.63 -24.78
CA VAL A 37 -19.57 41.30 -24.87
C VAL A 37 -18.54 40.19 -24.65
N ALA A 38 -17.39 40.25 -25.35
CA ALA A 38 -16.30 39.29 -25.18
C ALA A 38 -15.76 39.25 -23.74
N ARG A 39 -15.65 40.41 -23.08
CA ARG A 39 -15.23 40.48 -21.68
C ARG A 39 -16.26 39.84 -20.75
N ARG A 40 -17.56 40.05 -20.95
CA ARG A 40 -18.61 39.39 -20.14
C ARG A 40 -18.57 37.87 -20.33
N ALA A 41 -18.38 37.40 -21.56
CA ALA A 41 -18.25 35.98 -21.85
C ALA A 41 -17.00 35.36 -21.18
N ALA A 42 -15.85 36.05 -21.25
CA ALA A 42 -14.62 35.61 -20.58
C ALA A 42 -14.79 35.55 -19.05
N VAL A 43 -15.44 36.55 -18.45
CA VAL A 43 -15.75 36.55 -17.01
C VAL A 43 -16.65 35.36 -16.64
N ALA A 44 -17.70 35.10 -17.42
CA ALA A 44 -18.60 33.98 -17.18
C ALA A 44 -17.91 32.61 -17.32
N GLN A 45 -16.97 32.48 -18.26
CA GLN A 45 -16.15 31.26 -18.41
C GLN A 45 -15.26 31.02 -17.19
N VAL A 46 -14.62 32.08 -16.67
CA VAL A 46 -13.80 31.97 -15.46
C VAL A 46 -14.65 31.60 -14.25
N GLU A 47 -15.82 32.23 -14.07
CA GLU A 47 -16.73 31.88 -12.98
C GLU A 47 -17.22 30.43 -13.05
N ALA A 48 -17.55 29.93 -14.24
CA ALA A 48 -17.94 28.54 -14.43
C ALA A 48 -16.80 27.56 -14.10
N ALA A 49 -15.56 27.88 -14.51
CA ALA A 49 -14.38 27.08 -14.18
C ALA A 49 -14.10 27.08 -12.65
N GLU A 50 -14.15 28.23 -12.00
CA GLU A 50 -13.97 28.35 -10.55
C GLU A 50 -15.05 27.58 -9.77
N LEU A 51 -16.30 27.61 -10.23
CA LEU A 51 -17.37 26.82 -9.64
C LEU A 51 -17.14 25.32 -9.78
N ALA A 52 -16.69 24.88 -10.96
CA ALA A 52 -16.36 23.48 -11.22
C ALA A 52 -15.18 23.00 -10.36
N ASP A 53 -14.12 23.81 -10.23
CA ASP A 53 -12.96 23.50 -9.39
C ASP A 53 -13.35 23.44 -7.90
N ALA A 54 -14.19 24.37 -7.43
CA ALA A 54 -14.69 24.37 -6.06
C ALA A 54 -15.58 23.17 -5.76
N GLU A 55 -16.41 22.75 -6.73
CA GLU A 55 -17.21 21.53 -6.61
C GLU A 55 -16.32 20.29 -6.58
N ALA A 56 -15.33 20.18 -7.47
CA ALA A 56 -14.37 19.07 -7.48
C ALA A 56 -13.59 18.98 -6.15
N ALA A 57 -13.14 20.11 -5.62
CA ALA A 57 -12.46 20.17 -4.32
C ALA A 57 -13.39 19.73 -3.17
N PHE A 58 -14.66 20.14 -3.20
CA PHE A 58 -15.65 19.69 -2.22
C PHE A 58 -15.91 18.18 -2.30
N GLN A 59 -16.09 17.63 -3.50
CA GLN A 59 -16.27 16.19 -3.69
C GLN A 59 -15.03 15.42 -3.21
N LYS A 60 -13.81 15.91 -3.50
CA LYS A 60 -12.58 15.29 -2.99
C LYS A 60 -12.54 15.30 -1.45
N ALA A 61 -12.85 16.43 -0.82
CA ALA A 61 -12.86 16.53 0.64
C ALA A 61 -13.86 15.57 1.30
N GLU A 62 -15.03 15.39 0.69
CA GLU A 62 -16.04 14.42 1.17
C GLU A 62 -15.58 12.96 1.00
N ALA A 63 -14.93 12.64 -0.12
CA ALA A 63 -14.32 11.32 -0.31
C ALA A 63 -13.20 11.05 0.70
N ASP A 64 -12.31 12.01 0.92
CA ASP A 64 -11.18 11.88 1.86
C ASP A 64 -11.66 11.75 3.31
N LYS A 65 -12.70 12.50 3.68
CA LYS A 65 -13.37 12.37 4.99
C LYS A 65 -13.95 10.98 5.20
N GLU A 66 -14.59 10.42 4.17
CA GLU A 66 -15.14 9.06 4.23
C GLU A 66 -14.05 8.00 4.31
N ARG A 67 -12.96 8.14 3.53
CA ARG A 67 -11.78 7.28 3.60
C ARG A 67 -11.17 7.31 5.00
N ALA A 68 -10.99 8.50 5.58
CA ALA A 68 -10.43 8.68 6.92
C ALA A 68 -11.31 8.01 7.99
N ARG A 69 -12.64 8.14 7.88
CA ARG A 69 -13.58 7.45 8.77
C ARG A 69 -13.40 5.93 8.70
N ILE A 70 -13.41 5.36 7.49
CA ILE A 70 -13.27 3.91 7.30
C ILE A 70 -11.90 3.44 7.80
N SER A 71 -10.84 4.17 7.49
CA SER A 71 -9.48 3.91 7.96
C SER A 71 -9.39 3.84 9.49
N ALA A 72 -9.94 4.84 10.19
CA ALA A 72 -9.94 4.87 11.65
C ALA A 72 -10.69 3.69 12.27
N VAL A 73 -11.81 3.31 11.66
CA VAL A 73 -12.63 2.17 12.10
C VAL A 73 -11.92 0.84 11.87
N VAL A 74 -11.31 0.65 10.69
CA VAL A 74 -10.57 -0.56 10.34
C VAL A 74 -9.35 -0.73 11.24
N ARG A 75 -8.58 0.34 11.49
CA ARG A 75 -7.43 0.31 12.41
C ARG A 75 -7.84 -0.09 13.83
N ALA A 76 -8.96 0.43 14.33
CA ALA A 76 -9.48 0.02 15.63
C ALA A 76 -9.89 -1.47 15.65
N GLY A 77 -10.47 -1.98 14.57
CA GLY A 77 -10.76 -3.40 14.40
C GLY A 77 -9.51 -4.27 14.31
N GLN A 78 -8.49 -3.84 13.59
CA GLN A 78 -7.20 -4.56 13.46
C GLN A 78 -6.52 -4.74 14.82
N ASN A 79 -6.55 -3.71 15.69
CA ASN A 79 -6.03 -3.80 17.06
C ASN A 79 -6.74 -4.88 17.91
N LEU A 80 -7.95 -5.28 17.52
CA LEU A 80 -8.76 -6.33 18.17
C LEU A 80 -8.72 -7.68 17.42
N GLY A 81 -7.93 -7.78 16.34
CA GLY A 81 -7.89 -8.96 15.45
C GLY A 81 -9.14 -9.14 14.58
N ARG A 82 -9.86 -8.04 14.32
CA ARG A 82 -11.20 -8.00 13.68
C ARG A 82 -11.29 -6.94 12.57
N GLY A 83 -10.22 -6.78 11.80
CA GLY A 83 -10.12 -5.78 10.74
C GLY A 83 -11.16 -5.95 9.63
N ARG A 84 -11.47 -7.18 9.22
CA ARG A 84 -12.45 -7.49 8.16
C ARG A 84 -13.88 -7.23 8.62
N GLN A 85 -14.22 -7.69 9.83
CA GLN A 85 -15.51 -7.37 10.45
C GLN A 85 -15.68 -5.84 10.60
N ALA A 86 -14.62 -5.13 10.97
CA ALA A 86 -14.64 -3.67 11.07
C ALA A 86 -14.85 -3.00 9.71
N LEU A 87 -14.16 -3.46 8.67
CA LEU A 87 -14.36 -2.97 7.30
C LEU A 87 -15.80 -3.18 6.85
N ARG A 88 -16.35 -4.38 7.05
CA ARG A 88 -17.75 -4.71 6.72
C ARG A 88 -18.72 -3.74 7.38
N ALA A 89 -18.59 -3.53 8.69
CA ALA A 89 -19.45 -2.61 9.42
C ALA A 89 -19.28 -1.16 8.93
N ALA A 90 -18.05 -0.73 8.66
CA ALA A 90 -17.77 0.61 8.14
C ALA A 90 -18.39 0.85 6.76
N LEU A 91 -18.46 -0.16 5.90
CA LEU A 91 -19.06 -0.05 4.56
C LEU A 91 -20.59 -0.06 4.58
N LEU A 92 -21.20 -0.71 5.58
CA LEU A 92 -22.66 -0.83 5.71
C LEU A 92 -23.30 0.36 6.44
N ALA A 93 -22.58 0.98 7.38
CA ALA A 93 -23.16 2.02 8.22
C ALA A 93 -22.14 3.13 8.58
N PRO A 94 -22.63 4.36 8.85
CA PRO A 94 -21.81 5.46 9.34
C PRO A 94 -21.49 5.30 10.84
N VAL A 95 -20.84 4.19 11.19
CA VAL A 95 -20.46 3.88 12.58
C VAL A 95 -19.22 4.67 13.01
N GLY A 96 -19.22 5.10 14.27
CA GLY A 96 -18.06 5.70 14.92
C GLY A 96 -17.13 4.65 15.52
N VAL A 97 -15.85 5.02 15.67
CA VAL A 97 -14.78 4.13 16.14
C VAL A 97 -15.08 3.51 17.52
N THR A 98 -15.51 4.34 18.49
CA THR A 98 -15.78 3.91 19.87
C THR A 98 -16.95 2.93 19.96
N MET A 99 -18.05 3.22 19.26
CA MET A 99 -19.22 2.35 19.23
C MET A 99 -18.87 1.00 18.60
N LEU A 100 -18.15 1.00 17.47
CA LEU A 100 -17.80 -0.24 16.80
C LEU A 100 -16.79 -1.07 17.60
N ALA A 101 -15.79 -0.44 18.22
CA ALA A 101 -14.84 -1.16 19.07
C ALA A 101 -15.53 -1.90 20.23
N GLY A 102 -16.59 -1.31 20.81
CA GLY A 102 -17.41 -1.98 21.82
C GLY A 102 -18.13 -3.21 21.26
N ILE A 103 -18.79 -3.09 20.10
CA ILE A 103 -19.47 -4.22 19.44
C ILE A 103 -18.47 -5.31 19.05
N LEU A 104 -17.34 -4.94 18.46
CA LEU A 104 -16.26 -5.82 18.07
C LEU A 104 -15.42 -6.30 19.24
N SER A 105 -15.77 -6.03 20.50
CA SER A 105 -15.07 -6.67 21.62
C SER A 105 -15.69 -8.03 21.96
N SER A 106 -16.98 -8.24 21.64
CA SER A 106 -17.74 -9.43 22.01
C SER A 106 -17.90 -10.48 20.89
N THR A 107 -17.54 -10.14 19.65
CA THR A 107 -17.51 -11.10 18.52
C THR A 107 -16.32 -12.08 18.56
N VAL A 108 -16.18 -12.94 17.57
CA VAL A 108 -15.02 -13.85 17.40
C VAL A 108 -13.95 -13.15 16.52
N PRO A 109 -12.64 -13.39 16.69
CA PRO A 109 -11.60 -12.86 15.79
C PRO A 109 -11.79 -13.29 14.33
N ASP A 110 -11.28 -12.50 13.37
CA ASP A 110 -11.52 -12.76 11.94
C ASP A 110 -11.04 -14.14 11.45
N GLY A 111 -10.01 -14.70 12.08
CA GLY A 111 -9.47 -16.01 11.70
C GLY A 111 -10.34 -17.21 12.14
N GLU A 112 -11.31 -16.97 13.02
CA GLU A 112 -12.22 -17.97 13.59
C GLU A 112 -13.70 -17.64 13.28
N ALA A 113 -13.95 -16.51 12.65
CA ALA A 113 -15.30 -16.06 12.30
C ALA A 113 -15.83 -16.79 11.06
N GLU A 114 -17.15 -16.94 11.01
CA GLU A 114 -17.83 -17.48 9.83
C GLU A 114 -17.53 -16.65 8.57
N PRO A 115 -17.41 -17.26 7.37
CA PRO A 115 -17.08 -16.55 6.13
C PRO A 115 -18.00 -15.36 5.85
N GLU A 116 -19.28 -15.46 6.21
CA GLU A 116 -20.27 -14.40 6.03
C GLU A 116 -20.00 -13.18 6.92
N ALA A 117 -19.41 -13.37 8.09
CA ALA A 117 -19.08 -12.28 9.03
C ALA A 117 -17.89 -11.44 8.54
N VAL A 118 -17.01 -12.04 7.72
CA VAL A 118 -15.82 -11.37 7.15
C VAL A 118 -15.97 -11.01 5.67
N ALA A 119 -17.06 -11.44 5.02
CA ALA A 119 -17.34 -11.12 3.62
C ALA A 119 -17.54 -9.61 3.43
N VAL A 120 -16.94 -9.07 2.38
CA VAL A 120 -17.08 -7.66 2.00
C VAL A 120 -18.46 -7.48 1.37
N PRO A 121 -19.35 -6.67 1.96
CA PRO A 121 -20.70 -6.47 1.44
C PRO A 121 -20.70 -5.51 0.27
N ASP A 122 -21.80 -5.48 -0.47
CA ASP A 122 -22.10 -4.34 -1.33
C ASP A 122 -22.21 -3.08 -0.47
N HIS A 123 -21.56 -2.01 -0.93
CA HIS A 123 -21.51 -0.71 -0.27
C HIS A 123 -22.92 -0.15 -0.02
N ALA A 124 -23.12 0.51 1.13
CA ALA A 124 -24.38 1.19 1.42
C ALA A 124 -24.47 2.60 0.78
N GLY A 125 -25.68 3.01 0.39
CA GLY A 125 -25.98 4.24 -0.34
C GLY A 125 -26.26 5.50 0.50
N PHE A 126 -25.56 5.70 1.63
CA PHE A 126 -25.79 6.88 2.50
C PHE A 126 -24.83 8.06 2.23
N GLY A 127 -25.13 9.26 2.73
CA GLY A 127 -24.24 10.42 2.60
C GLY A 127 -24.09 10.96 1.18
N SER A 128 -23.05 11.77 0.95
CA SER A 128 -22.78 12.46 -0.33
C SER A 128 -22.41 11.50 -1.47
N ILE A 129 -22.59 11.95 -2.73
CA ILE A 129 -22.24 11.16 -3.92
C ILE A 129 -20.75 10.77 -3.91
N ALA A 130 -19.86 11.69 -3.54
CA ALA A 130 -18.45 11.40 -3.37
C ALA A 130 -18.17 10.33 -2.30
N ALA A 131 -18.82 10.41 -1.13
CA ALA A 131 -18.67 9.39 -0.09
C ALA A 131 -19.18 8.01 -0.56
N GLN A 132 -20.28 7.96 -1.31
CA GLN A 132 -20.78 6.73 -1.91
C GLN A 132 -19.81 6.16 -2.96
N ALA A 133 -19.26 7.01 -3.82
CA ALA A 133 -18.25 6.62 -4.82
C ALA A 133 -16.98 6.09 -4.15
N GLU A 134 -16.55 6.71 -3.04
CA GLU A 134 -15.40 6.24 -2.28
C GLU A 134 -15.65 4.88 -1.62
N ARG A 135 -16.83 4.67 -1.02
CA ARG A 135 -17.20 3.34 -0.49
C ARG A 135 -17.25 2.27 -1.58
N ARG A 136 -17.76 2.59 -2.77
CA ARG A 136 -17.72 1.69 -3.94
C ARG A 136 -16.29 1.33 -4.31
N ARG A 137 -15.41 2.32 -4.37
CA ARG A 137 -13.98 2.12 -4.68
C ARG A 137 -13.33 1.20 -3.66
N ILE A 138 -13.52 1.46 -2.37
CA ILE A 138 -12.98 0.65 -1.28
C ILE A 138 -13.53 -0.78 -1.35
N ALA A 139 -14.85 -0.95 -1.42
CA ALA A 139 -15.48 -2.27 -1.53
C ALA A 139 -14.95 -3.05 -2.75
N GLY A 140 -14.82 -2.38 -3.91
CA GLY A 140 -14.30 -2.98 -5.15
C GLY A 140 -12.81 -3.34 -5.11
N ALA A 141 -12.02 -2.72 -4.22
CA ALA A 141 -10.64 -3.10 -3.99
C ALA A 141 -10.54 -4.33 -3.08
N PHE A 142 -11.37 -4.39 -2.02
CA PHE A 142 -11.39 -5.51 -1.09
C PHE A 142 -12.16 -6.74 -1.59
N SER A 143 -13.00 -6.61 -2.62
CA SER A 143 -13.67 -7.74 -3.27
C SER A 143 -12.78 -8.54 -4.22
N ARG A 144 -11.54 -8.08 -4.46
CA ARG A 144 -10.59 -8.77 -5.33
C ARG A 144 -10.08 -10.06 -4.66
N PRO A 145 -9.92 -11.17 -5.40
CA PRO A 145 -9.41 -12.43 -4.82
C PRO A 145 -8.09 -12.27 -4.07
N GLU A 146 -7.19 -11.43 -4.60
CA GLU A 146 -5.88 -11.15 -4.04
C GLU A 146 -5.96 -10.47 -2.66
N ALA A 147 -7.00 -9.65 -2.44
CA ALA A 147 -7.21 -8.93 -1.19
C ALA A 147 -7.54 -9.86 -0.02
N THR A 148 -8.20 -10.98 -0.28
CA THR A 148 -8.59 -11.98 0.73
C THR A 148 -7.40 -12.52 1.51
N SER A 149 -6.22 -12.59 0.90
CA SER A 149 -5.02 -13.15 1.51
C SER A 149 -4.01 -12.08 1.92
N ARG A 150 -4.32 -10.80 1.67
CA ARG A 150 -3.41 -9.65 1.82
C ARG A 150 -4.13 -8.43 2.40
N PHE A 151 -5.02 -8.67 3.35
CA PHE A 151 -5.92 -7.66 3.89
C PHE A 151 -5.18 -6.41 4.37
N ASP A 152 -4.10 -6.57 5.13
CA ASP A 152 -3.35 -5.44 5.68
C ASP A 152 -2.65 -4.62 4.58
N ALA A 153 -2.14 -5.28 3.54
CA ALA A 153 -1.54 -4.60 2.39
C ALA A 153 -2.59 -3.80 1.59
N VAL A 154 -3.79 -4.37 1.40
CA VAL A 154 -4.90 -3.66 0.75
C VAL A 154 -5.32 -2.47 1.59
N ALA A 155 -5.45 -2.65 2.91
CA ALA A 155 -5.82 -1.58 3.83
C ALA A 155 -4.81 -0.43 3.78
N ALA A 156 -3.51 -0.71 3.81
CA ALA A 156 -2.47 0.31 3.67
C ALA A 156 -2.58 1.07 2.34
N LEU A 157 -2.74 0.35 1.21
CA LEU A 157 -2.80 0.97 -0.11
C LEU A 157 -4.07 1.80 -0.35
N VAL A 158 -5.22 1.31 0.14
CA VAL A 158 -6.54 1.85 -0.17
C VAL A 158 -7.00 2.91 0.83
N LEU A 159 -6.66 2.74 2.11
CA LEU A 159 -7.17 3.56 3.20
C LEU A 159 -6.15 4.59 3.69
N GLU A 160 -4.85 4.32 3.52
CA GLU A 160 -3.79 5.22 3.99
C GLU A 160 -3.12 6.00 2.85
N GLY A 161 -3.17 5.49 1.62
CA GLY A 161 -2.68 6.17 0.43
C GLY A 161 -3.62 7.28 -0.09
N ASP A 162 -3.05 8.33 -0.68
CA ASP A 162 -3.77 9.33 -1.50
C ASP A 162 -3.85 8.93 -2.99
N SER A 163 -3.71 7.64 -3.28
CA SER A 163 -3.40 7.16 -4.63
C SER A 163 -4.61 7.11 -5.57
N GLY A 164 -5.83 7.23 -5.03
CA GLY A 164 -7.08 7.19 -5.82
C GLY A 164 -7.25 5.89 -6.62
N LEU A 165 -6.46 4.86 -6.34
CA LEU A 165 -6.37 3.67 -7.18
C LEU A 165 -7.68 2.89 -7.16
N THR A 166 -8.05 2.39 -8.34
CA THR A 166 -9.19 1.49 -8.51
C THR A 166 -8.81 0.06 -8.16
N GLY A 167 -9.80 -0.79 -7.86
CA GLY A 167 -9.54 -2.21 -7.56
C GLY A 167 -8.79 -2.96 -8.67
N GLU A 168 -8.95 -2.55 -9.94
CA GLU A 168 -8.23 -3.14 -11.08
C GLU A 168 -6.76 -2.77 -11.09
N GLN A 169 -6.42 -1.55 -10.67
CA GLN A 169 -5.04 -1.08 -10.56
C GLN A 169 -4.33 -1.66 -9.33
N ILE A 170 -5.10 -1.99 -8.29
CA ILE A 170 -4.58 -2.55 -7.03
C ILE A 170 -4.25 -4.05 -7.17
N ALA A 171 -5.07 -4.82 -7.90
CA ALA A 171 -4.86 -6.26 -8.06
C ALA A 171 -3.42 -6.67 -8.48
N PRO A 172 -2.80 -6.08 -9.53
CA PRO A 172 -1.42 -6.43 -9.90
C PRO A 172 -0.39 -6.04 -8.84
N LEU A 173 -0.61 -4.94 -8.09
CA LEU A 173 0.27 -4.52 -7.01
C LEU A 173 0.20 -5.49 -5.82
N LEU A 174 -0.98 -6.04 -5.54
CA LEU A 174 -1.15 -7.04 -4.48
C LEU A 174 -0.55 -8.39 -4.86
N ALA A 175 -0.61 -8.77 -6.14
CA ALA A 175 -0.08 -10.04 -6.62
C ALA A 175 1.42 -10.21 -6.34
N THR A 176 2.18 -9.11 -6.34
CA THR A 176 3.63 -9.13 -6.06
C THR A 176 3.97 -9.22 -4.57
N LEU A 177 3.00 -9.02 -3.68
CA LEU A 177 3.23 -9.03 -2.24
C LEU A 177 3.11 -10.45 -1.67
N PRO A 178 3.83 -10.77 -0.58
CA PRO A 178 3.64 -12.03 0.11
C PRO A 178 2.22 -12.14 0.67
N VAL A 179 1.69 -13.37 0.71
CA VAL A 179 0.41 -13.66 1.35
C VAL A 179 0.56 -13.45 2.85
N THR A 180 -0.31 -12.63 3.43
CA THR A 180 -0.50 -12.53 4.87
C THR A 180 -1.30 -13.76 5.29
N THR A 181 -0.64 -14.91 5.50
CA THR A 181 -1.31 -16.05 6.11
C THR A 181 -1.70 -15.64 7.53
N SER A 182 -3.00 -15.45 7.77
CA SER A 182 -3.58 -15.17 9.10
C SER A 182 -3.36 -16.30 10.11
N GLN A 183 -2.69 -17.38 9.72
CA GLN A 183 -2.16 -18.38 10.61
C GLN A 183 -0.72 -18.70 10.21
N PRO A 184 0.29 -18.55 11.08
CA PRO A 184 1.41 -19.47 11.00
C PRO A 184 0.78 -20.87 11.06
N ARG A 185 1.01 -21.70 10.04
CA ARG A 185 0.60 -23.12 10.06
C ARG A 185 0.93 -23.66 11.44
N ARG A 186 -0.08 -23.97 12.25
CA ARG A 186 0.15 -24.67 13.52
C ARG A 186 0.63 -26.05 13.11
N MET A 187 1.95 -26.25 13.10
CA MET A 187 2.51 -27.59 12.91
C MET A 187 1.80 -28.51 13.88
N THR A 188 1.24 -29.59 13.35
CA THR A 188 0.64 -30.65 14.17
C THR A 188 1.70 -31.19 15.12
N ILE A 189 1.29 -31.83 16.22
CA ILE A 189 2.24 -32.47 17.15
C ILE A 189 3.16 -33.44 16.38
N GLU A 190 2.61 -34.11 15.35
CA GLU A 190 3.33 -35.03 14.47
C GLU A 190 4.34 -34.32 13.55
N GLU A 191 4.00 -33.14 13.02
CA GLU A 191 4.91 -32.32 12.22
C GLU A 191 6.01 -31.70 13.08
N ARG A 192 5.70 -31.33 14.33
CA ARG A 192 6.66 -30.86 15.32
C ARG A 192 7.62 -31.98 15.71
N ALA A 193 7.11 -33.20 15.91
CA ALA A 193 7.91 -34.39 16.18
C ALA A 193 8.78 -34.81 14.97
N LYS A 194 8.36 -34.55 13.73
CA LYS A 194 9.19 -34.74 12.53
C LYS A 194 10.25 -33.65 12.32
N GLY A 195 9.99 -32.44 12.78
CA GLY A 195 10.89 -31.28 12.66
C GLY A 195 11.87 -31.12 13.81
N GLU A 196 11.55 -31.68 14.99
CA GLU A 196 12.51 -31.88 16.06
C GLU A 196 13.46 -32.99 15.62
N ALA A 197 14.69 -32.62 15.24
CA ALA A 197 15.78 -33.57 15.17
C ALA A 197 15.81 -34.30 16.52
N GLU A 198 15.57 -35.62 16.50
CA GLU A 198 15.47 -36.46 17.69
C GLU A 198 16.59 -36.14 18.68
N PHE A 199 16.26 -35.31 19.68
CA PHE A 199 17.17 -34.98 20.76
C PHE A 199 17.00 -36.08 21.79
N GLY A 200 17.57 -37.26 21.54
CA GLY A 200 17.36 -38.37 22.47
C GLY A 200 17.62 -39.78 21.97
N SER A 201 17.39 -40.06 20.69
CA SER A 201 17.21 -41.45 20.23
C SER A 201 18.51 -42.24 20.05
N ASP A 202 19.64 -41.57 19.83
CA ASP A 202 20.95 -42.21 19.60
C ASP A 202 21.90 -42.14 20.81
N TYR A 203 21.39 -41.90 22.02
CA TYR A 203 22.28 -41.84 23.19
C TYR A 203 22.70 -43.23 23.64
N THR A 204 23.90 -43.64 23.24
CA THR A 204 24.62 -44.72 23.92
C THR A 204 24.81 -44.35 25.40
N PRO A 205 24.49 -45.25 26.36
CA PRO A 205 24.33 -44.92 27.78
C PRO A 205 25.64 -44.61 28.55
N ARG A 206 26.74 -44.23 27.87
CA ARG A 206 28.06 -44.04 28.47
C ARG A 206 28.69 -42.65 28.29
N MET A 207 27.98 -41.67 27.75
CA MET A 207 28.54 -40.32 27.54
C MET A 207 28.29 -39.39 28.73
N SER A 208 29.35 -38.70 29.16
CA SER A 208 29.27 -37.67 30.20
C SER A 208 28.42 -36.47 29.76
N ALA A 209 27.98 -35.63 30.70
CA ALA A 209 27.09 -34.50 30.40
C ALA A 209 27.72 -33.48 29.43
N SER A 210 29.04 -33.26 29.51
CA SER A 210 29.77 -32.39 28.61
C SER A 210 29.84 -32.97 27.18
N GLU A 211 30.12 -34.27 27.05
CA GLU A 211 30.19 -34.93 25.75
C GLU A 211 28.84 -34.96 25.03
N ARG A 212 27.72 -34.98 25.79
CA ARG A 212 26.36 -34.88 25.24
C ARG A 212 26.08 -33.51 24.64
N ILE A 213 26.53 -32.44 25.30
CA ILE A 213 26.35 -31.07 24.83
C ILE A 213 27.17 -30.85 23.55
N ASP A 214 28.42 -31.31 23.53
CA ASP A 214 29.28 -31.16 22.36
C ASP A 214 28.79 -31.97 21.15
N ALA A 215 28.26 -33.18 21.37
CA ALA A 215 27.67 -34.00 20.31
C ALA A 215 26.38 -33.36 19.75
N GLY A 216 25.53 -32.80 20.62
CA GLY A 216 24.33 -32.05 20.22
C GLY A 216 24.67 -30.83 19.38
N TRP A 217 25.68 -30.06 19.78
CA TRP A 217 26.17 -28.91 19.01
C TRP A 217 26.75 -29.30 17.65
N ARG A 218 27.55 -30.37 17.58
CA ARG A 218 28.09 -30.85 16.29
C ARG A 218 26.99 -31.31 15.35
N LYS A 219 25.95 -32.00 15.85
CA LYS A 219 24.81 -32.45 15.02
C LYS A 219 23.99 -31.27 14.51
N ALA A 220 23.74 -30.26 15.36
CA ALA A 220 23.05 -29.04 14.97
C ALA A 220 23.83 -28.24 13.90
N VAL A 221 25.14 -28.10 14.07
CA VAL A 221 26.01 -27.44 13.07
C VAL A 221 26.06 -28.22 11.76
N ALA A 222 26.13 -29.56 11.81
CA ALA A 222 26.09 -30.40 10.61
C ALA A 222 24.75 -30.29 9.85
N ALA A 223 23.62 -30.25 10.57
CA ALA A 223 22.29 -30.08 9.98
C ALA A 223 22.11 -28.70 9.34
N ALA A 224 22.59 -27.63 9.99
CA ALA A 224 22.56 -26.27 9.45
C ALA A 224 23.42 -26.15 8.18
N ASN A 225 24.63 -26.74 8.19
CA ASN A 225 25.51 -26.74 7.01
C ASN A 225 24.93 -27.56 5.84
N ALA A 226 24.20 -28.65 6.12
CA ALA A 226 23.51 -29.42 5.09
C ALA A 226 22.36 -28.64 4.43
N GLN A 227 21.63 -27.83 5.20
CA GLN A 227 20.56 -26.95 4.65
C GLN A 227 21.13 -25.84 3.76
N ILE A 228 22.30 -25.30 4.09
CA ILE A 228 22.98 -24.29 3.27
C ILE A 228 23.48 -24.90 1.95
N GLY A 229 23.99 -26.14 1.98
CA GLY A 229 24.41 -26.86 0.77
C GLY A 229 23.25 -27.25 -0.16
N ALA A 230 22.07 -27.54 0.37
CA ALA A 230 20.89 -27.92 -0.43
C ALA A 230 20.28 -26.73 -1.21
N ALA A 231 20.46 -25.50 -0.74
CA ALA A 231 20.03 -24.30 -1.44
C ALA A 231 20.89 -23.97 -2.67
N ALA A 232 22.14 -24.46 -2.73
CA ALA A 232 23.03 -24.26 -3.87
C ALA A 232 22.63 -25.13 -5.09
N THR A 233 22.02 -26.30 -4.87
CA THR A 233 21.68 -27.22 -5.96
C THR A 233 20.44 -26.80 -6.75
N ILE A 234 19.58 -25.94 -6.20
CA ILE A 234 18.37 -25.45 -6.90
C ILE A 234 18.72 -24.39 -7.96
N PHE A 235 19.91 -23.80 -7.91
CA PHE A 235 20.40 -22.86 -8.93
C PHE A 235 21.20 -23.53 -10.07
N GLN A 236 21.43 -24.85 -10.02
CA GLN A 236 22.32 -25.54 -10.95
C GLN A 236 21.63 -26.37 -12.03
N GLN A 237 20.29 -26.27 -12.14
CA GLN A 237 19.49 -26.97 -13.17
C GLN A 237 18.78 -26.02 -14.14
N ALA A 238 19.32 -24.81 -14.34
CA ALA A 238 19.04 -24.04 -15.54
C ALA A 238 20.02 -24.47 -16.62
N ASP A 239 19.51 -25.12 -17.65
CA ASP A 239 20.18 -25.43 -18.92
C ASP A 239 20.87 -24.19 -19.49
N HIS A 240 22.17 -24.07 -19.22
CA HIS A 240 23.06 -23.18 -19.94
C HIS A 240 24.23 -24.04 -20.41
N GLY A 241 24.29 -24.27 -21.72
CA GLY A 241 25.41 -24.97 -22.36
C GLY A 241 26.77 -24.33 -22.02
N PRO A 242 27.90 -24.98 -22.36
CA PRO A 242 29.21 -24.56 -21.89
C PRO A 242 29.54 -23.15 -22.37
N PHE A 243 29.47 -22.19 -21.45
CA PHE A 243 29.98 -20.84 -21.66
C PHE A 243 31.50 -20.91 -21.55
N ALA A 244 32.18 -20.88 -22.70
CA ALA A 244 33.62 -20.67 -22.75
C ALA A 244 33.92 -19.28 -22.16
N LEU A 245 34.67 -19.23 -21.07
CA LEU A 245 35.25 -18.00 -20.56
C LEU A 245 36.18 -17.43 -21.65
N PRO A 246 36.02 -16.17 -22.09
CA PRO A 246 37.05 -15.53 -22.89
C PRO A 246 38.29 -15.36 -22.01
N ASP A 247 39.37 -15.96 -22.48
CA ASP A 247 40.72 -15.84 -21.96
C ASP A 247 41.24 -14.41 -22.19
N GLN A 248 40.78 -13.45 -21.39
CA GLN A 248 41.35 -12.11 -21.35
C GLN A 248 41.33 -11.52 -19.94
N LEU A 249 42.51 -11.00 -19.58
CA LEU A 249 42.84 -10.12 -18.45
C LEU A 249 43.43 -10.79 -17.20
N VAL A 250 44.47 -11.61 -17.41
CA VAL A 250 45.63 -11.59 -16.51
C VAL A 250 46.46 -10.35 -16.84
N GLY A 251 46.56 -9.41 -15.90
CA GLY A 251 47.63 -8.40 -15.87
C GLY A 251 47.24 -6.95 -16.20
N GLN A 252 46.54 -6.27 -15.29
CA GLN A 252 46.61 -4.81 -15.13
C GLN A 252 46.58 -4.51 -13.61
N PRO A 253 47.59 -3.85 -13.03
CA PRO A 253 47.52 -3.41 -11.63
C PRO A 253 46.47 -2.30 -11.49
N PHE A 254 45.69 -2.37 -10.41
CA PHE A 254 44.69 -1.37 -10.04
C PHE A 254 45.29 0.04 -9.99
N SER A 255 44.88 0.91 -10.94
CA SER A 255 45.06 2.36 -10.82
C SER A 255 43.88 2.95 -10.04
N ALA A 256 44.18 3.78 -9.05
CA ALA A 256 43.26 4.22 -7.99
C ALA A 256 42.32 5.37 -8.37
N ASP A 257 41.95 5.54 -9.64
CA ASP A 257 41.06 6.61 -10.09
C ASP A 257 39.77 6.05 -10.70
N HIS A 258 38.88 5.56 -9.84
CA HIS A 258 37.51 5.22 -10.23
C HIS A 258 36.60 6.44 -10.00
N LEU A 259 36.36 7.22 -11.06
CA LEU A 259 35.39 8.31 -11.07
C LEU A 259 33.97 7.74 -10.99
N MET A 260 33.23 8.06 -9.92
CA MET A 260 31.81 7.74 -9.84
C MET A 260 30.98 8.77 -10.59
N TYR A 261 30.10 8.27 -11.46
CA TYR A 261 29.13 9.08 -12.21
C TYR A 261 27.74 8.91 -11.60
N VAL A 262 27.03 10.02 -11.40
CA VAL A 262 25.60 10.02 -11.06
C VAL A 262 24.89 10.84 -12.13
N ASN A 263 23.87 10.28 -12.78
CA ASN A 263 23.13 10.89 -13.90
C ASN A 263 24.03 11.40 -15.05
N GLY A 264 25.11 10.66 -15.39
CA GLY A 264 25.97 10.99 -16.54
C GLY A 264 26.92 12.17 -16.32
N GLN A 265 27.06 12.67 -15.08
CA GLN A 265 28.02 13.72 -14.72
C GLN A 265 29.04 13.18 -13.69
N PRO A 266 30.34 13.43 -13.86
CA PRO A 266 31.36 12.98 -12.91
C PRO A 266 31.27 13.77 -11.61
N VAL A 267 31.13 13.08 -10.47
CA VAL A 267 31.07 13.72 -9.16
C VAL A 267 32.50 13.86 -8.63
N ASN A 268 33.06 15.06 -8.72
CA ASN A 268 34.42 15.34 -8.27
C ASN A 268 34.44 15.51 -6.74
N ARG A 269 35.18 14.67 -6.01
CA ARG A 269 35.40 14.83 -4.56
C ARG A 269 36.63 15.72 -4.30
N SER A 270 36.41 17.00 -4.06
CA SER A 270 37.26 17.89 -3.25
C SER A 270 36.44 19.18 -3.01
N ASN A 271 36.23 19.71 -1.80
CA ASN A 271 37.18 20.03 -0.74
C ASN A 271 36.45 20.08 0.62
N GLY A 272 37.17 19.76 1.71
CA GLY A 272 36.83 20.15 3.09
C GLY A 272 36.22 19.06 3.94
#